data_AF-A0A6P5YCT6-F1
#
_entry.id   AF-A0A6P5YCT6-F1
#
_cell.length_a   1.000
_cell.length_b   1.000
_cell.length_c   1.000
_cell.angle_alpha   90.00
_cell.angle_beta   90.00
_cell.angle_gamma   90.00
#
_symmetry.space_group_name_H-M   'P 1'
#
loop_
_entity.id
_entity.type
_entity.pdbx_description
1 polymer ?
#
loop_
_entity_poly.entity_id
_entity_poly.type
_entity_poly.pdbx_seq_one_letter_code
_entity_poly.pdbx_strand_id
1 'polypeptide(L)'
;MEIAYSLSMALQSHQPLIIVTIITLLSLLAVRSFFKRSHISNASASSTSACKEEAKEATHSSSCNGTSDSAAFLNGDTFGPAEKGMMSADVAKVVAERQSGASMMEQLVPEITTHALSYLDYPSLCRLSMTNSLMRKAANDDNAWKALYHKDFTLEQDSVTPVNGWKAYYAATRAIMNVNAEFFNIIRDRSLPAMSHIWLNADYIKCVHASGELFSGYNAVIQSWQLAFNWEQGFDFQVRDVRARVLTDMAWVTMKTYVDLDNGAFNMTNVYEFHQGRWYLVHHHSSVMLADGDMEQQIIHG
;
A
#
# COMPACT_ATOMS: atom_id res chain seq x y z
N MET A 1 12.12 50.59 -38.56
CA MET A 1 11.40 49.41 -38.02
C MET A 1 12.34 48.23 -37.73
N GLU A 2 13.68 48.38 -37.81
CA GLU A 2 14.63 47.28 -37.54
C GLU A 2 15.29 47.34 -36.14
N ILE A 3 15.43 48.53 -35.53
CA ILE A 3 16.16 48.68 -34.26
C ILE A 3 15.42 48.03 -33.07
N ALA A 4 14.09 47.98 -33.11
CA ALA A 4 13.28 47.36 -32.05
C ALA A 4 13.36 45.82 -32.05
N TYR A 5 13.61 45.20 -33.21
CA TYR A 5 13.68 43.74 -33.33
C TYR A 5 15.01 43.19 -32.81
N SER A 6 16.11 43.92 -33.05
CA SER A 6 17.44 43.55 -32.56
C SER A 6 17.55 43.63 -31.03
N LEU A 7 16.88 44.60 -30.39
CA LEU A 7 16.87 44.72 -28.93
C LEU A 7 16.08 43.58 -28.27
N SER A 8 14.97 43.14 -28.88
CA SER A 8 14.15 42.02 -28.40
C SER A 8 14.90 40.70 -28.47
N MET A 9 15.64 40.44 -29.54
CA MET A 9 16.45 39.21 -29.70
C MET A 9 17.66 39.15 -28.77
N ALA A 10 18.32 40.30 -28.53
CA ALA A 10 19.41 40.38 -27.55
C ALA A 10 18.91 40.14 -26.11
N LEU A 11 17.73 40.67 -25.75
CA LEU A 11 17.17 40.50 -24.42
C LEU A 11 16.70 39.05 -24.14
N GLN A 12 16.25 38.35 -25.19
CA GLN A 12 15.79 36.95 -25.11
C GLN A 12 16.94 35.95 -24.97
N SER A 13 18.11 36.25 -25.57
CA SER A 13 19.34 35.45 -25.43
C SER A 13 19.97 35.53 -24.03
N HIS A 14 19.78 36.66 -23.33
CA HIS A 14 20.36 36.87 -22.00
C HIS A 14 19.42 36.51 -20.82
N GLN A 15 18.15 36.15 -21.07
CA GLN A 15 17.23 35.67 -20.03
C GLN A 15 17.81 34.53 -19.15
N PRO A 16 18.41 33.45 -19.70
CA PRO A 16 18.94 32.37 -18.86
C PRO A 16 20.15 32.82 -18.02
N LEU A 17 20.99 33.72 -18.53
CA LEU A 17 22.13 34.29 -17.80
C LEU A 17 21.69 35.23 -16.67
N ILE A 18 20.61 35.99 -16.88
CA ILE A 18 20.02 36.88 -15.86
C ILE A 18 19.37 36.05 -14.74
N ILE A 19 18.69 34.95 -15.08
CA ILE A 19 18.07 34.07 -14.09
C ILE A 19 19.13 33.35 -13.24
N VAL A 20 20.20 32.82 -13.85
CA VAL A 20 21.30 32.17 -13.13
C VAL A 20 22.05 33.15 -12.21
N THR A 21 22.24 34.40 -12.65
CA THR A 21 22.87 35.43 -11.81
C THR A 21 21.99 35.85 -10.64
N ILE A 22 20.66 35.93 -10.81
CA ILE A 22 19.72 36.21 -9.71
C ILE A 22 19.70 35.06 -8.69
N ILE A 23 19.65 33.80 -9.14
CA ILE A 23 19.64 32.62 -8.26
C ILE A 23 20.94 32.54 -7.46
N THR A 24 22.09 32.72 -8.10
CA THR A 24 23.39 32.70 -7.41
C THR A 24 23.55 33.85 -6.41
N LEU A 25 23.02 35.05 -6.71
CA LEU A 25 23.03 36.17 -5.78
C LEU A 25 22.13 35.91 -4.54
N LEU A 26 20.96 35.29 -4.74
CA LEU A 26 20.05 34.91 -3.66
C LEU A 26 20.66 33.84 -2.75
N SER A 27 21.37 32.86 -3.31
CA SER A 27 22.12 31.85 -2.54
C SER A 27 23.25 32.48 -1.70
N LEU A 28 23.98 33.47 -2.25
CA LEU A 28 25.04 34.20 -1.53
C LEU A 28 24.52 35.09 -0.39
N LEU A 29 23.31 35.66 -0.54
CA LEU A 29 22.66 36.46 0.50
C LEU A 29 22.15 35.59 1.66
N ALA A 30 21.64 34.38 1.37
CA ALA A 30 21.24 33.41 2.39
C ALA A 30 22.43 32.95 3.25
N VAL A 31 23.60 32.68 2.65
CA VAL A 31 24.80 32.26 3.38
C VAL A 31 25.32 33.38 4.32
N ARG A 32 25.16 34.66 3.94
CA ARG A 32 25.58 35.79 4.79
C ARG A 32 24.67 36.03 5.99
N SER A 33 23.39 35.63 5.95
CA SER A 33 22.49 35.80 7.11
C SER A 33 22.72 34.76 8.22
N PHE A 34 23.35 33.63 7.92
CA PHE A 34 23.67 32.58 8.92
C PHE A 34 24.86 32.90 9.84
N PHE A 35 25.69 33.90 9.51
CA PHE A 35 26.84 34.29 10.34
C PHE A 35 26.53 35.32 11.43
N LYS A 36 25.27 35.76 11.59
CA LYS A 36 24.90 36.70 12.66
C LYS A 36 24.27 35.96 13.84
N ARG A 37 25.14 35.39 14.67
CA ARG A 37 24.81 34.84 16.01
C ARG A 37 24.60 35.99 16.99
N SER A 38 23.52 35.98 17.77
CA SER A 38 23.49 36.66 19.08
C SER A 38 23.17 35.66 20.19
N HIS A 39 24.15 35.49 21.07
CA HIS A 39 23.99 35.03 22.45
C HIS A 39 22.88 35.83 23.16
N ILE A 40 22.12 35.19 24.06
CA ILE A 40 21.95 35.55 25.47
C ILE A 40 21.06 34.50 26.17
N SER A 41 21.35 34.32 27.46
CA SER A 41 21.06 33.21 28.36
C SER A 41 19.91 33.47 29.36
N ASN A 42 19.63 32.40 30.15
CA ASN A 42 18.98 32.31 31.48
C ASN A 42 17.51 31.86 31.48
N ALA A 43 16.95 31.15 32.47
CA ALA A 43 17.34 30.20 33.54
C ALA A 43 16.09 30.05 34.45
N SER A 44 15.69 28.82 34.82
CA SER A 44 14.78 28.43 35.94
C SER A 44 13.32 28.94 35.90
N ALA A 45 12.29 28.28 36.44
CA ALA A 45 12.18 27.32 37.53
C ALA A 45 10.88 26.47 37.42
N SER A 46 10.86 25.42 38.24
CA SER A 46 9.87 24.37 38.44
C SER A 46 8.47 24.80 38.92
N SER A 47 7.46 23.96 38.64
CA SER A 47 6.60 23.39 39.70
C SER A 47 5.72 22.25 39.18
N THR A 48 5.80 21.12 39.90
CA THR A 48 4.91 19.96 39.96
C THR A 48 3.46 20.29 40.34
N SER A 49 2.48 19.60 39.75
CA SER A 49 1.39 18.98 40.52
C SER A 49 0.77 17.80 39.77
N ALA A 50 0.50 16.74 40.52
CA ALA A 50 -0.19 15.54 40.09
C ALA A 50 -1.64 15.59 40.59
N CYS A 51 -2.58 15.06 39.82
CA CYS A 51 -3.81 14.45 40.32
C CYS A 51 -4.28 13.35 39.36
N LYS A 52 -4.71 12.23 39.96
CA LYS A 52 -5.27 11.01 39.38
C LYS A 52 -6.77 11.16 39.10
N GLU A 53 -7.28 10.37 38.15
CA GLU A 53 -8.50 9.52 38.17
C GLU A 53 -8.76 9.07 36.72
N GLU A 54 -8.60 7.81 36.33
CA GLU A 54 -9.38 6.58 36.57
C GLU A 54 -10.15 6.13 35.32
N ALA A 55 -10.32 4.82 35.21
CA ALA A 55 -10.51 4.01 34.01
C ALA A 55 -11.85 4.20 33.27
N LYS A 56 -11.85 3.88 31.97
CA LYS A 56 -12.85 2.98 31.39
C LYS A 56 -12.33 2.23 30.16
N GLU A 57 -12.49 0.92 30.29
CA GLU A 57 -12.15 -0.21 29.42
C GLU A 57 -13.20 -0.41 28.31
N ALA A 58 -12.77 -0.80 27.11
CA ALA A 58 -13.56 -1.61 26.17
C ALA A 58 -12.67 -2.28 25.11
N THR A 59 -12.51 -3.58 25.32
CA THR A 59 -12.03 -4.72 24.50
C THR A 59 -12.73 -4.75 23.11
N HIS A 60 -12.12 -5.13 21.99
CA HIS A 60 -11.81 -6.51 21.60
C HIS A 60 -10.89 -6.57 20.36
N SER A 61 -9.75 -7.22 20.52
CA SER A 61 -8.89 -7.74 19.45
C SER A 61 -9.23 -9.21 19.19
N SER A 62 -9.62 -9.56 17.95
CA SER A 62 -9.79 -10.96 17.53
C SER A 62 -8.48 -11.48 16.93
N SER A 63 -7.68 -12.16 17.75
CA SER A 63 -6.56 -13.00 17.31
C SER A 63 -7.03 -14.46 17.30
N CYS A 64 -6.95 -15.12 16.15
CA CYS A 64 -7.24 -16.55 16.02
C CYS A 64 -5.93 -17.30 15.71
N ASN A 65 -5.30 -17.83 16.76
CA ASN A 65 -4.30 -18.88 16.66
C ASN A 65 -5.03 -20.23 16.50
N GLY A 66 -4.83 -20.89 15.36
CA GLY A 66 -5.23 -22.29 15.16
C GLY A 66 -4.07 -23.21 15.52
N THR A 67 -4.17 -23.90 16.65
CA THR A 67 -3.33 -25.06 16.97
C THR A 67 -4.01 -26.33 16.46
N SER A 68 -3.32 -27.04 15.57
CA SER A 68 -3.71 -28.33 15.03
C SER A 68 -3.17 -29.45 15.91
N ASP A 69 -4.03 -30.11 16.69
CA ASP A 69 -3.72 -31.40 17.30
C ASP A 69 -4.35 -32.53 16.49
N SER A 70 -3.47 -33.33 15.86
CA SER A 70 -3.83 -34.61 15.23
C SER A 70 -3.63 -35.71 16.25
N ALA A 71 -4.71 -36.31 16.75
CA ALA A 71 -4.64 -37.52 17.56
C ALA A 71 -4.81 -38.77 16.68
N ALA A 72 -3.90 -39.71 16.90
CA ALA A 72 -3.63 -40.89 16.09
C ALA A 72 -4.71 -41.99 16.18
N PHE A 73 -4.80 -42.73 15.08
CA PHE A 73 -5.46 -44.02 14.93
C PHE A 73 -4.93 -45.06 15.91
N LEU A 74 -5.83 -45.82 16.55
CA LEU A 74 -5.57 -47.20 16.97
C LEU A 74 -6.83 -48.05 16.72
N ASN A 75 -6.68 -49.02 15.83
CA ASN A 75 -7.59 -50.16 15.65
C ASN A 75 -7.30 -51.24 16.70
N GLY A 76 -8.34 -51.96 17.12
CA GLY A 76 -8.22 -53.18 17.93
C GLY A 76 -9.54 -53.95 18.03
N ASP A 77 -9.65 -54.98 17.17
CA ASP A 77 -10.37 -56.27 17.25
C ASP A 77 -11.59 -56.48 18.17
N THR A 78 -12.63 -57.14 17.66
CA THR A 78 -12.98 -58.55 18.00
C THR A 78 -14.15 -59.07 17.14
N PHE A 79 -13.98 -60.28 16.61
CA PHE A 79 -14.95 -61.06 15.83
C PHE A 79 -15.97 -61.78 16.75
N GLY A 80 -17.24 -61.81 16.35
CA GLY A 80 -18.29 -62.67 16.92
C GLY A 80 -19.48 -62.80 15.95
N PRO A 81 -20.01 -64.00 15.66
CA PRO A 81 -20.83 -64.22 14.46
C PRO A 81 -22.34 -64.15 14.72
N ALA A 82 -23.04 -63.93 13.59
CA ALA A 82 -24.45 -64.20 13.34
C ALA A 82 -25.47 -63.20 13.91
N GLU A 83 -26.04 -62.39 13.01
CA GLU A 83 -27.48 -62.49 12.69
C GLU A 83 -27.75 -61.94 11.28
N LYS A 84 -28.37 -62.78 10.44
CA LYS A 84 -28.95 -62.36 9.16
C LYS A 84 -30.29 -61.69 9.46
N GLY A 85 -30.40 -60.40 9.18
CA GLY A 85 -31.71 -59.76 9.10
C GLY A 85 -31.63 -58.24 9.12
N MET A 86 -31.98 -57.63 7.99
CA MET A 86 -32.48 -56.25 7.94
C MET A 86 -31.48 -55.09 8.15
N MET A 87 -30.52 -54.87 7.24
CA MET A 87 -29.74 -53.61 7.19
C MET A 87 -29.73 -52.92 5.82
N SER A 88 -30.67 -53.24 4.92
CA SER A 88 -30.76 -52.56 3.60
C SER A 88 -31.57 -51.25 3.66
N ALA A 89 -32.44 -51.07 4.65
CA ALA A 89 -33.32 -49.91 4.74
C ALA A 89 -32.64 -48.71 5.42
N ASP A 90 -31.77 -48.95 6.41
CA ASP A 90 -31.12 -47.87 7.16
C ASP A 90 -29.98 -47.20 6.39
N VAL A 91 -29.25 -47.93 5.52
CA VAL A 91 -28.24 -47.31 4.66
C VAL A 91 -28.88 -46.42 3.60
N ALA A 92 -30.00 -46.84 3.01
CA ALA A 92 -30.75 -46.04 2.05
C ALA A 92 -31.34 -44.78 2.71
N LYS A 93 -31.80 -44.88 3.97
CA LYS A 93 -32.32 -43.75 4.74
C LYS A 93 -31.22 -42.77 5.16
N VAL A 94 -30.05 -43.25 5.56
CA VAL A 94 -28.89 -42.40 5.91
C VAL A 94 -28.30 -41.69 4.67
N VAL A 95 -28.37 -42.32 3.48
CA VAL A 95 -27.98 -41.69 2.20
C VAL A 95 -29.04 -40.69 1.73
N ALA A 96 -30.32 -40.99 1.88
CA ALA A 96 -31.43 -40.09 1.52
C ALA A 96 -31.52 -38.87 2.47
N GLU A 97 -31.29 -39.05 3.77
CA GLU A 97 -31.24 -37.95 4.75
C GLU A 97 -30.01 -37.05 4.53
N ARG A 98 -28.87 -37.61 4.07
CA ARG A 98 -27.70 -36.81 3.65
C ARG A 98 -27.98 -35.91 2.45
N GLN A 99 -28.87 -36.33 1.54
CA GLN A 99 -29.25 -35.54 0.35
C GLN A 99 -30.37 -34.53 0.65
N SER A 100 -31.20 -34.78 1.68
CA SER A 100 -32.32 -33.91 2.06
C SER A 100 -31.92 -32.65 2.83
N GLY A 101 -30.67 -32.55 3.29
CA GLY A 101 -30.14 -31.39 4.03
C GLY A 101 -29.06 -30.60 3.29
N ALA A 102 -28.77 -30.96 2.04
CA ALA A 102 -27.68 -30.35 1.30
C ALA A 102 -27.98 -28.88 0.98
N SER A 103 -27.11 -27.97 1.39
CA SER A 103 -27.19 -26.55 1.01
C SER A 103 -27.18 -26.43 -0.51
N MET A 104 -27.90 -25.47 -1.09
CA MET A 104 -27.85 -25.17 -2.55
C MET A 104 -26.40 -25.09 -3.08
N MET A 105 -25.45 -24.69 -2.24
CA MET A 105 -24.03 -24.66 -2.56
C MET A 105 -23.34 -26.03 -2.63
N GLU A 106 -23.76 -27.00 -1.82
CA GLU A 106 -23.24 -28.37 -1.89
C GLU A 106 -23.69 -29.10 -3.15
N GLN A 107 -24.78 -28.62 -3.77
CA GLN A 107 -25.31 -29.14 -5.03
C GLN A 107 -24.70 -28.45 -6.27
N LEU A 108 -24.06 -27.29 -6.09
CA LEU A 108 -23.40 -26.59 -7.17
C LEU A 108 -22.05 -27.24 -7.50
N VAL A 109 -21.80 -27.41 -8.79
CA VAL A 109 -20.53 -27.92 -9.30
C VAL A 109 -19.42 -26.91 -8.96
N PRO A 110 -18.24 -27.34 -8.47
CA PRO A 110 -17.17 -26.44 -8.01
C PRO A 110 -16.79 -25.31 -8.98
N GLU A 111 -16.84 -25.57 -10.29
CA GLU A 111 -16.56 -24.59 -11.34
C GLU A 111 -17.63 -23.49 -11.39
N ILE A 112 -18.91 -23.84 -11.24
CA ILE A 112 -20.02 -22.88 -11.22
C ILE A 112 -19.94 -22.02 -9.95
N THR A 113 -19.63 -22.66 -8.83
CA THR A 113 -19.37 -21.97 -7.56
C THR A 113 -18.25 -20.95 -7.70
N THR A 114 -17.10 -21.37 -8.22
CA THR A 114 -15.93 -20.49 -8.42
C THR A 114 -16.27 -19.32 -9.34
N HIS A 115 -16.97 -19.60 -10.45
CA HIS A 115 -17.42 -18.58 -11.37
C HIS A 115 -18.37 -17.57 -10.70
N ALA A 116 -19.37 -18.04 -9.95
CA ALA A 116 -20.31 -17.18 -9.24
C ALA A 116 -19.60 -16.29 -8.20
N LEU A 117 -18.64 -16.86 -7.46
CA LEU A 117 -17.86 -16.12 -6.45
C LEU A 117 -16.93 -15.07 -7.06
N SER A 118 -16.45 -15.28 -8.29
CA SER A 118 -15.55 -14.32 -8.97
C SER A 118 -16.18 -12.94 -9.21
N TYR A 119 -17.51 -12.85 -9.23
CA TYR A 119 -18.23 -11.58 -9.37
C TYR A 119 -18.35 -10.79 -8.07
N LEU A 120 -18.12 -11.42 -6.91
CA LEU A 120 -18.25 -10.75 -5.63
C LEU A 120 -17.11 -9.75 -5.41
N ASP A 121 -17.42 -8.67 -4.70
CA ASP A 121 -16.42 -7.71 -4.22
C ASP A 121 -15.80 -8.19 -2.89
N TYR A 122 -14.70 -7.55 -2.48
CA TYR A 122 -14.01 -7.87 -1.23
C TYR A 122 -14.96 -7.88 -0.01
N PRO A 123 -15.81 -6.86 0.22
CA PRO A 123 -16.76 -6.90 1.33
C PRO A 123 -17.74 -8.06 1.26
N SER A 124 -18.24 -8.41 0.07
CA SER A 124 -19.20 -9.51 -0.09
C SER A 124 -18.56 -10.87 0.13
N LEU A 125 -17.33 -11.12 -0.34
CA LEU A 125 -16.60 -12.34 0.00
C LEU A 125 -16.34 -12.45 1.51
N CYS A 126 -15.95 -11.34 2.15
CA CYS A 126 -15.77 -11.30 3.60
C CYS A 126 -17.06 -11.64 4.34
N ARG A 127 -18.18 -10.98 4.00
CA ARG A 127 -19.49 -11.25 4.60
C ARG A 127 -19.93 -12.69 4.38
N LEU A 128 -19.78 -13.20 3.15
CA LEU A 128 -20.11 -14.58 2.79
C LEU A 128 -19.35 -15.56 3.68
N SER A 129 -18.05 -15.31 3.91
CA SER A 129 -17.21 -16.17 4.74
C SER A 129 -17.65 -16.29 6.21
N MET A 130 -18.46 -15.33 6.68
CA MET A 130 -18.97 -15.27 8.05
C MET A 130 -20.35 -15.91 8.22
N THR A 131 -21.00 -16.38 7.15
CA THR A 131 -22.39 -16.87 7.21
C THR A 131 -22.51 -18.27 7.82
N ASN A 132 -21.83 -19.27 7.26
CA ASN A 132 -21.77 -20.65 7.76
C ASN A 132 -20.48 -21.36 7.30
N SER A 133 -20.24 -22.59 7.74
CA SER A 133 -19.02 -23.34 7.44
C SER A 133 -18.80 -23.61 5.94
N LEU A 134 -19.88 -23.90 5.19
CA LEU A 134 -19.82 -24.17 3.75
C LEU A 134 -19.48 -22.91 2.97
N MET A 135 -20.16 -21.80 3.27
CA MET A 135 -19.89 -20.49 2.69
C MET A 135 -18.51 -19.98 3.08
N ARG A 136 -18.03 -20.27 4.29
CA ARG A 136 -16.65 -20.00 4.69
C ARG A 136 -15.65 -20.75 3.84
N LYS A 137 -15.88 -22.04 3.58
CA LYS A 137 -15.00 -22.83 2.72
C LYS A 137 -15.00 -22.27 1.30
N ALA A 138 -16.18 -21.98 0.75
CA ALA A 138 -16.33 -21.44 -0.59
C ALA A 138 -15.71 -20.04 -0.76
N ALA A 139 -15.97 -19.13 0.18
CA ALA A 139 -15.41 -17.77 0.16
C ALA A 139 -13.89 -17.72 0.41
N ASN A 140 -13.29 -18.82 0.89
CA ASN A 140 -11.84 -18.96 1.02
C ASN A 140 -11.22 -19.76 -0.14
N ASP A 141 -11.99 -20.05 -1.19
CA ASP A 141 -11.44 -20.63 -2.42
C ASP A 141 -10.46 -19.66 -3.09
N ASP A 142 -9.25 -20.14 -3.36
CA ASP A 142 -8.15 -19.29 -3.80
C ASP A 142 -8.37 -18.73 -5.22
N ASN A 143 -9.12 -19.43 -6.08
CA ASN A 143 -9.42 -18.97 -7.44
C ASN A 143 -10.36 -17.76 -7.42
N ALA A 144 -11.30 -17.70 -6.46
CA ALA A 144 -12.15 -16.53 -6.28
C ALA A 144 -11.32 -15.29 -5.93
N TRP A 145 -10.32 -15.43 -5.06
CA TRP A 145 -9.39 -14.34 -4.70
C TRP A 145 -8.44 -13.97 -5.84
N LYS A 146 -7.98 -14.95 -6.63
CA LYS A 146 -7.20 -14.70 -7.85
C LYS A 146 -8.00 -13.86 -8.85
N ALA A 147 -9.24 -14.26 -9.14
CA ALA A 147 -10.11 -13.53 -10.05
C ALA A 147 -10.39 -12.11 -9.55
N LEU A 148 -10.65 -11.95 -8.25
CA LEU A 148 -10.84 -10.64 -7.64
C LEU A 148 -9.58 -9.76 -7.73
N TYR A 149 -8.39 -10.33 -7.53
CA TYR A 149 -7.12 -9.60 -7.67
C TYR A 149 -6.94 -9.02 -9.08
N HIS A 150 -7.15 -9.84 -10.12
CA HIS A 150 -7.02 -9.40 -11.51
C HIS A 150 -8.08 -8.35 -11.89
N LYS A 151 -9.26 -8.40 -11.27
CA LYS A 151 -10.30 -7.38 -11.44
C LYS A 151 -9.90 -6.03 -10.85
N ASP A 152 -9.28 -6.02 -9.67
CA ASP A 152 -9.11 -4.80 -8.87
C ASP A 152 -7.76 -4.08 -9.06
N PHE A 153 -6.68 -4.78 -9.44
CA PHE A 153 -5.33 -4.18 -9.45
C PHE A 153 -4.67 -4.08 -10.83
N THR A 154 -4.38 -5.20 -11.50
CA THR A 154 -3.68 -5.18 -12.80
C THR A 154 -3.74 -6.54 -13.49
N LEU A 155 -3.55 -6.52 -14.82
CA LEU A 155 -3.29 -7.68 -15.67
C LEU A 155 -1.79 -7.99 -15.80
N GLU A 156 -0.93 -7.08 -15.35
CA GLU A 156 0.47 -7.44 -15.14
C GLU A 156 0.51 -8.53 -14.06
N GLN A 157 1.49 -9.43 -14.13
CA GLN A 157 1.76 -10.43 -13.10
C GLN A 157 0.89 -11.72 -13.13
N ASP A 158 0.46 -12.17 -14.31
CA ASP A 158 -0.26 -13.46 -14.48
C ASP A 158 0.54 -14.70 -14.04
N SER A 159 1.87 -14.60 -13.99
CA SER A 159 2.78 -15.69 -13.60
C SER A 159 2.99 -15.81 -12.09
N VAL A 160 2.36 -14.96 -11.28
CA VAL A 160 2.57 -14.94 -9.83
C VAL A 160 1.93 -16.14 -9.17
N THR A 161 2.70 -16.75 -8.26
CA THR A 161 2.24 -17.81 -7.37
C THR A 161 2.45 -17.36 -5.94
N PRO A 162 1.43 -16.77 -5.28
CA PRO A 162 1.61 -16.24 -3.93
C PRO A 162 1.86 -17.35 -2.91
N VAL A 163 2.94 -17.20 -2.13
CA VAL A 163 3.36 -18.21 -1.13
C VAL A 163 2.30 -18.54 -0.09
N ASN A 164 1.45 -17.57 0.27
CA ASN A 164 0.39 -17.69 1.28
C ASN A 164 -1.02 -17.70 0.67
N GLY A 165 -1.13 -17.99 -0.63
CA GLY A 165 -2.39 -17.96 -1.38
C GLY A 165 -2.83 -16.56 -1.82
N TRP A 166 -3.74 -16.53 -2.80
CA TRP A 166 -4.29 -15.31 -3.40
C TRP A 166 -5.08 -14.46 -2.41
N LYS A 167 -5.75 -15.06 -1.42
CA LYS A 167 -6.45 -14.28 -0.37
C LYS A 167 -5.49 -13.39 0.41
N ALA A 168 -4.36 -13.95 0.87
CA ALA A 168 -3.37 -13.20 1.63
C ALA A 168 -2.68 -12.14 0.74
N TYR A 169 -2.38 -12.51 -0.51
CA TYR A 169 -1.78 -11.60 -1.49
C TYR A 169 -2.68 -10.41 -1.83
N TYR A 170 -3.99 -10.66 -2.02
CA TYR A 170 -4.99 -9.61 -2.22
C TYR A 170 -5.06 -8.67 -1.01
N ALA A 171 -5.13 -9.23 0.20
CA ALA A 171 -5.17 -8.43 1.42
C ALA A 171 -3.93 -7.56 1.60
N ALA A 172 -2.73 -8.11 1.36
CA ALA A 172 -1.48 -7.38 1.43
C ALA A 172 -1.40 -6.27 0.36
N THR A 173 -1.81 -6.57 -0.88
CA THR A 173 -1.83 -5.58 -1.97
C THR A 173 -2.79 -4.43 -1.65
N ARG A 174 -4.00 -4.75 -1.16
CA ARG A 174 -4.97 -3.74 -0.72
C ARG A 174 -4.41 -2.87 0.42
N ALA A 175 -3.70 -3.47 1.38
CA ALA A 175 -3.06 -2.72 2.46
C ALA A 175 -1.97 -1.77 1.94
N ILE A 176 -1.13 -2.22 1.01
CA ILE A 176 -0.10 -1.38 0.37
C ILE A 176 -0.73 -0.22 -0.41
N MET A 177 -1.79 -0.46 -1.18
CA MET A 177 -2.50 0.60 -1.90
C MET A 177 -3.09 1.65 -0.94
N ASN A 178 -3.64 1.23 0.20
CA ASN A 178 -4.16 2.14 1.22
C ASN A 178 -3.04 2.99 1.85
N VAL A 179 -1.92 2.38 2.25
CA VAL A 179 -0.78 3.11 2.84
C VAL A 179 -0.14 4.05 1.82
N ASN A 180 -0.07 3.67 0.55
CA ASN A 180 0.40 4.56 -0.52
C ASN A 180 -0.55 5.74 -0.74
N ALA A 181 -1.86 5.54 -0.69
CA ALA A 181 -2.82 6.64 -0.73
C ALA A 181 -2.70 7.57 0.50
N GLU A 182 -2.46 6.99 1.69
CA GLU A 182 -2.21 7.75 2.92
C GLU A 182 -0.95 8.62 2.81
N PHE A 183 0.12 8.13 2.20
CA PHE A 183 1.33 8.94 1.91
C PHE A 183 1.00 10.24 1.16
N PHE A 184 0.17 10.18 0.12
CA PHE A 184 -0.25 11.38 -0.62
C PHE A 184 -1.19 12.28 0.19
N ASN A 185 -2.08 11.71 1.01
CA ASN A 185 -2.91 12.50 1.94
C ASN A 185 -2.03 13.27 2.94
N ILE A 186 -1.01 12.63 3.49
CA ILE A 186 -0.06 13.25 4.43
C ILE A 186 0.69 14.42 3.76
N ILE A 187 1.10 14.25 2.50
CA ILE A 187 1.75 15.32 1.74
C ILE A 187 0.80 16.49 1.53
N ARG A 188 -0.43 16.23 1.09
CA ARG A 188 -1.47 17.26 0.92
C ARG A 188 -1.72 18.03 2.22
N ASP A 189 -1.80 17.32 3.34
CA ASP A 189 -2.07 17.89 4.66
C ASP A 189 -0.81 18.52 5.30
N ARG A 190 0.38 18.29 4.71
CA ARG A 190 1.70 18.72 5.21
C ARG A 190 1.96 18.33 6.67
N SER A 191 1.48 17.15 7.06
CA SER A 191 1.60 16.67 8.44
C SER A 191 2.95 15.98 8.64
N LEU A 192 3.94 16.75 9.12
CA LEU A 192 5.24 16.17 9.49
C LEU A 192 5.13 15.05 10.55
N PRO A 193 4.26 15.15 11.58
CA PRO A 193 4.04 14.03 12.49
C PRO A 193 3.52 12.79 11.76
N ALA A 194 2.53 12.89 10.88
CA ALA A 194 2.04 11.71 10.18
C ALA A 194 3.10 11.15 9.22
N MET A 195 3.83 12.01 8.52
CA MET A 195 4.96 11.61 7.67
C MET A 195 6.01 10.84 8.47
N SER A 196 6.34 11.27 9.69
CA SER A 196 7.31 10.56 10.52
C SER A 196 6.83 9.16 10.94
N HIS A 197 5.53 8.94 11.07
CA HIS A 197 4.96 7.65 11.50
C HIS A 197 4.87 6.61 10.38
N ILE A 198 4.81 7.03 9.11
CA ILE A 198 4.75 6.10 7.98
C ILE A 198 6.12 5.58 7.57
N TRP A 199 7.19 6.32 7.85
CA TRP A 199 8.56 5.88 7.59
C TRP A 199 9.05 4.92 8.66
N LEU A 200 9.80 3.90 8.25
CA LEU A 200 10.48 3.03 9.20
C LEU A 200 11.59 3.80 9.92
N ASN A 201 11.64 3.72 11.24
CA ASN A 201 12.72 4.30 12.03
C ASN A 201 13.98 3.41 11.97
N ALA A 202 14.72 3.53 10.88
CA ALA A 202 15.98 2.81 10.64
C ALA A 202 17.03 3.70 9.96
N ASP A 203 18.29 3.30 10.03
CA ASP A 203 19.43 4.00 9.44
C ASP A 203 19.56 3.77 7.92
N TYR A 204 19.01 2.66 7.41
CA TYR A 204 19.15 2.27 6.01
C TYR A 204 18.09 2.86 5.08
N ILE A 205 17.04 3.52 5.58
CA ILE A 205 16.01 4.10 4.72
C ILE A 205 16.58 5.19 3.80
N LYS A 206 15.94 5.41 2.65
CA LYS A 206 16.43 6.32 1.60
C LYS A 206 15.30 7.16 1.01
N CYS A 207 15.50 8.47 0.88
CA CYS A 207 14.58 9.35 0.18
C CYS A 207 15.33 10.10 -0.93
N VAL A 208 14.80 10.07 -2.14
CA VAL A 208 15.25 10.88 -3.27
C VAL A 208 14.10 11.78 -3.69
N HIS A 209 14.24 13.08 -3.42
CA HIS A 209 13.28 14.08 -3.87
C HIS A 209 13.51 14.41 -5.36
N ALA A 210 12.53 15.05 -6.00
CA ALA A 210 12.62 15.41 -7.41
C ALA A 210 13.78 16.38 -7.73
N SER A 211 14.39 17.02 -6.72
CA SER A 211 15.63 17.80 -6.86
C SER A 211 16.86 16.94 -7.22
N GLY A 212 16.75 15.61 -7.06
CA GLY A 212 17.85 14.66 -7.24
C GLY A 212 18.70 14.44 -5.98
N GLU A 213 18.39 15.12 -4.87
CA GLU A 213 19.12 14.96 -3.61
C GLU A 213 18.76 13.64 -2.90
N LEU A 214 19.79 12.94 -2.40
CA LEU A 214 19.66 11.70 -1.66
C LEU A 214 19.79 11.92 -0.15
N PHE A 215 18.77 11.52 0.60
CA PHE A 215 18.75 11.53 2.07
C PHE A 215 18.80 10.10 2.59
N SER A 216 19.69 9.85 3.56
CA SER A 216 19.93 8.52 4.13
C SER A 216 19.72 8.49 5.64
N GLY A 217 18.90 7.54 6.10
CA GLY A 217 18.58 7.34 7.51
C GLY A 217 17.43 8.22 8.01
N TYR A 218 16.72 7.73 9.03
CA TYR A 218 15.47 8.32 9.53
C TYR A 218 15.52 9.84 9.73
N ASN A 219 16.47 10.32 10.52
CA ASN A 219 16.54 11.75 10.85
C ASN A 219 16.73 12.65 9.61
N ALA A 220 17.60 12.25 8.67
CA ALA A 220 17.84 13.03 7.45
C ALA A 220 16.61 13.03 6.55
N VAL A 221 15.93 11.88 6.42
CA VAL A 221 14.70 11.77 5.65
C VAL A 221 13.60 12.64 6.24
N ILE A 222 13.33 12.57 7.55
CA ILE A 222 12.28 13.39 8.17
C ILE A 222 12.61 14.90 8.09
N GLN A 223 13.88 15.29 8.26
CA GLN A 223 14.30 16.69 8.06
C GLN A 223 14.08 17.15 6.61
N SER A 224 14.32 16.30 5.62
CA SER A 224 14.05 16.65 4.21
C SER A 224 12.57 16.92 3.95
N TRP A 225 11.66 16.13 4.54
CA TRP A 225 10.22 16.36 4.46
C TRP A 225 9.78 17.63 5.18
N GLN A 226 10.39 17.95 6.32
CA GLN A 226 10.14 19.21 7.01
C GLN A 226 10.51 20.42 6.13
N LEU A 227 11.63 20.35 5.41
CA LEU A 227 12.03 21.41 4.48
C LEU A 227 11.05 21.50 3.30
N ALA A 228 10.69 20.38 2.68
CA ALA A 228 9.72 20.33 1.58
C ALA A 228 8.38 20.97 1.98
N PHE A 229 7.82 20.57 3.13
CA PHE A 229 6.54 21.11 3.62
C PHE A 229 6.58 22.60 3.97
N ASN A 230 7.75 23.18 4.24
CA ASN A 230 7.91 24.60 4.54
C ASN A 230 8.07 25.47 3.28
N TRP A 231 8.58 24.93 2.18
CA TRP A 231 8.87 25.70 0.96
C TRP A 231 7.77 25.59 -0.10
N GLU A 232 7.06 24.48 -0.16
CA GLU A 232 6.11 24.22 -1.22
C GLU A 232 4.69 24.66 -0.81
N GLN A 233 4.04 25.45 -1.68
CA GLN A 233 2.59 25.58 -1.60
C GLN A 233 2.00 24.18 -1.85
N GLY A 234 1.10 23.73 -0.98
CA GLY A 234 0.68 22.34 -0.93
C GLY A 234 0.32 21.79 -2.31
N PHE A 235 0.81 20.58 -2.60
CA PHE A 235 0.57 19.92 -3.88
C PHE A 235 -0.76 19.17 -3.85
N ASP A 236 -1.58 19.37 -4.88
CA ASP A 236 -2.69 18.48 -5.20
C ASP A 236 -2.24 17.50 -6.28
N PHE A 237 -1.67 16.37 -5.86
CA PHE A 237 -1.20 15.35 -6.78
C PHE A 237 -2.36 14.59 -7.39
N GLN A 238 -2.45 14.59 -8.73
CA GLN A 238 -3.19 13.55 -9.43
C GLN A 238 -2.30 12.32 -9.59
N VAL A 239 -2.58 11.28 -8.81
CA VAL A 239 -1.84 10.01 -8.85
C VAL A 239 -2.50 9.06 -9.85
N ARG A 240 -1.74 8.55 -10.82
CA ARG A 240 -2.19 7.65 -11.89
C ARG A 240 -1.24 6.47 -12.06
N ASP A 241 -1.66 5.49 -12.83
CA ASP A 241 -0.86 4.30 -13.19
C ASP A 241 -0.23 3.61 -11.97
N VAL A 242 -0.97 3.52 -10.86
CA VAL A 242 -0.48 2.92 -9.61
C VAL A 242 -0.38 1.41 -9.79
N ARG A 243 0.84 0.87 -9.69
CA ARG A 243 1.12 -0.57 -9.77
C ARG A 243 1.83 -1.03 -8.51
N ALA A 244 1.30 -2.07 -7.87
CA ALA A 244 1.90 -2.66 -6.67
C ALA A 244 2.54 -4.02 -6.99
N ARG A 245 3.61 -4.34 -6.29
CA ARG A 245 4.13 -5.70 -6.16
C ARG A 245 4.38 -5.99 -4.70
N VAL A 246 3.88 -7.13 -4.23
CA VAL A 246 4.15 -7.63 -2.88
C VAL A 246 5.03 -8.88 -2.99
N LEU A 247 6.04 -8.97 -2.16
CA LEU A 247 6.88 -10.14 -1.97
C LEU A 247 7.06 -10.32 -0.46
N THR A 248 6.32 -11.28 0.11
CA THR A 248 6.32 -11.57 1.55
C THR A 248 6.08 -10.33 2.41
N ASP A 249 7.15 -9.79 2.97
CA ASP A 249 7.28 -8.70 3.91
C ASP A 249 7.86 -7.43 3.27
N MET A 250 8.02 -7.42 1.95
CA MET A 250 8.42 -6.25 1.17
C MET A 250 7.40 -5.97 0.08
N ALA A 251 7.22 -4.71 -0.27
CA ALA A 251 6.42 -4.33 -1.42
C ALA A 251 7.00 -3.10 -2.09
N TRP A 252 6.72 -2.93 -3.38
CA TRP A 252 6.98 -1.66 -4.05
C TRP A 252 5.77 -1.22 -4.86
N VAL A 253 5.63 0.09 -4.97
CA VAL A 253 4.58 0.76 -5.73
C VAL A 253 5.26 1.69 -6.71
N THR A 254 4.94 1.56 -7.99
CA THR A 254 5.31 2.53 -9.02
C THR A 254 4.08 3.30 -9.43
N MET A 255 4.23 4.60 -9.69
CA MET A 255 3.13 5.46 -10.07
C MET A 255 3.62 6.67 -10.86
N LYS A 256 2.67 7.32 -11.55
CA LYS A 256 2.85 8.63 -12.15
C LYS A 256 2.07 9.66 -11.35
N THR A 257 2.68 10.80 -11.05
CA THR A 257 2.00 11.88 -10.35
C THR A 257 2.08 13.16 -11.14
N TYR A 258 0.99 13.93 -11.19
CA TYR A 258 0.91 15.19 -11.92
C TYR A 258 0.55 16.30 -10.93
N VAL A 259 1.26 17.44 -11.01
CA VAL A 259 0.99 18.64 -10.21
C VAL A 259 0.55 19.72 -11.17
N ASP A 260 -0.75 20.03 -11.18
CA ASP A 260 -1.38 20.96 -12.13
C ASP A 260 -0.92 20.81 -13.61
N LEU A 261 -1.44 21.62 -14.53
CA LEU A 261 -1.06 21.51 -15.96
C LEU A 261 0.36 22.02 -16.24
N ASP A 262 0.91 22.86 -15.35
CA ASP A 262 2.13 23.62 -15.60
C ASP A 262 3.35 23.14 -14.79
N ASN A 263 3.17 22.34 -13.72
CA ASN A 263 4.26 21.96 -12.81
C ASN A 263 4.85 20.56 -13.05
N GLY A 264 4.52 19.96 -14.19
CA GLY A 264 5.16 18.73 -14.68
C GLY A 264 4.63 17.45 -14.06
N ALA A 265 5.10 16.33 -14.62
CA ALA A 265 4.77 14.99 -14.16
C ALA A 265 6.00 14.35 -13.50
N PHE A 266 5.79 13.44 -12.56
CA PHE A 266 6.85 12.72 -11.87
C PHE A 266 6.64 11.22 -11.97
N ASN A 267 7.73 10.48 -12.15
CA ASN A 267 7.78 9.04 -11.90
C ASN A 267 8.16 8.84 -10.44
N MET A 268 7.33 8.11 -9.71
CA MET A 268 7.58 7.79 -8.31
C MET A 268 7.65 6.30 -8.06
N THR A 269 8.58 5.89 -7.20
CA THR A 269 8.65 4.55 -6.65
C THR A 269 8.70 4.63 -5.12
N ASN A 270 7.76 3.95 -4.47
CA ASN A 270 7.73 3.77 -3.03
C ASN A 270 8.02 2.30 -2.71
N VAL A 271 8.91 2.02 -1.75
CA VAL A 271 9.19 0.66 -1.25
C VAL A 271 8.81 0.59 0.21
N TYR A 272 8.11 -0.47 0.57
CA TYR A 272 7.57 -0.70 1.90
C TYR A 272 8.09 -2.01 2.48
N GLU A 273 8.23 -2.04 3.80
CA GLU A 273 8.51 -3.25 4.57
C GLU A 273 7.41 -3.48 5.62
N PHE A 274 7.07 -4.75 5.85
CA PHE A 274 6.08 -5.17 6.82
C PHE A 274 6.74 -5.53 8.16
N HIS A 275 6.48 -4.73 9.18
CA HIS A 275 7.00 -4.94 10.53
C HIS A 275 5.83 -4.95 11.53
N GLN A 276 5.74 -6.02 12.32
CA GLN A 276 4.81 -6.11 13.47
C GLN A 276 3.35 -5.78 13.11
N GLY A 277 2.86 -6.26 11.97
CA GLY A 277 1.47 -6.04 11.56
C GLY A 277 1.22 -4.75 10.76
N ARG A 278 2.26 -3.96 10.47
CA ARG A 278 2.15 -2.67 9.75
C ARG A 278 3.17 -2.54 8.64
N TRP A 279 2.77 -1.91 7.54
CA TRP A 279 3.67 -1.52 6.45
C TRP A 279 4.29 -0.16 6.73
N TYR A 280 5.60 -0.05 6.51
CA TYR A 280 6.36 1.18 6.64
C TYR A 280 7.09 1.50 5.36
N LEU A 281 7.16 2.79 5.00
CA LEU A 281 7.96 3.28 3.89
C LEU A 281 9.45 3.19 4.26
N VAL A 282 10.24 2.58 3.39
CA VAL A 282 11.71 2.45 3.54
C VAL A 282 12.47 3.10 2.40
N HIS A 283 11.82 3.28 1.25
CA HIS A 283 12.37 4.04 0.15
C HIS A 283 11.29 4.87 -0.55
N HIS A 284 11.61 6.13 -0.83
CA HIS A 284 10.86 7.00 -1.73
C HIS A 284 11.83 7.53 -2.77
N HIS A 285 11.46 7.45 -4.04
CA HIS A 285 12.18 8.09 -5.14
C HIS A 285 11.17 8.79 -6.03
N SER A 286 11.35 10.09 -6.20
CA SER A 286 10.63 10.91 -7.19
C SER A 286 11.61 11.46 -8.22
N SER A 287 11.25 11.36 -9.49
CA SER A 287 12.03 11.89 -10.61
C SER A 287 11.13 12.64 -11.57
N VAL A 288 11.59 13.78 -12.09
CA VAL A 288 10.86 14.58 -13.06
C VAL A 288 10.73 13.79 -14.36
N MET A 289 9.52 13.69 -14.91
CA MET A 289 9.31 13.29 -16.28
C MET A 289 9.56 14.49 -17.18
N LEU A 290 10.48 14.35 -18.13
CA LEU A 290 10.52 15.27 -19.25
C LEU A 290 9.24 15.01 -20.06
N ALA A 291 8.43 16.05 -20.28
CA ALA A 291 7.37 15.97 -21.25
C ALA A 291 8.03 15.70 -22.61
N ASP A 292 7.95 14.46 -23.09
CA ASP A 292 8.31 14.14 -24.46
C ASP A 292 7.42 15.02 -25.35
N GLY A 293 8.03 16.02 -26.00
CA GLY A 293 7.42 16.57 -27.19
C GLY A 293 7.29 15.43 -28.19
N ASP A 294 6.05 15.08 -28.53
CA ASP A 294 5.64 14.22 -29.64
C ASP A 294 6.67 13.14 -30.05
N MET A 295 6.74 12.06 -29.28
CA MET A 295 7.22 10.78 -29.80
C MET A 295 6.03 9.82 -29.79
N GLU A 296 5.22 9.91 -30.85
CA GLU A 296 4.41 8.78 -31.31
C GLU A 296 5.36 7.58 -31.47
N GLN A 297 5.44 6.73 -30.45
CA GLN A 297 5.91 5.36 -30.64
C GLN A 297 4.85 4.66 -31.48
N GLN A 298 5.04 4.74 -32.80
CA GLN A 298 4.49 3.78 -33.74
C GLN A 298 4.84 2.38 -33.23
N ILE A 299 3.81 1.71 -32.73
CA ILE A 299 3.80 0.27 -32.50
C ILE A 299 4.06 -0.39 -33.87
N ILE A 300 5.31 -0.76 -34.13
CA ILE A 300 5.62 -1.73 -35.18
C ILE A 300 5.28 -3.10 -34.59
N HIS A 301 4.10 -3.61 -34.96
CA HIS A 301 3.81 -5.03 -34.87
C HIS A 301 4.78 -5.80 -35.78
N GLY A 302 5.52 -6.73 -35.20
CA GLY A 302 6.27 -7.79 -35.87
C GLY A 302 6.22 -9.04 -35.03
#